data_AF-A0AAV8UQ59-F1
#
_entry.id   AF-A0AAV8UQ59-F1
#
_cell.length_a   1.000
_cell.length_b   1.000
_cell.length_c   1.000
_cell.angle_alpha   90.00
_cell.angle_beta   90.00
_cell.angle_gamma   90.00
#
_symmetry.space_group_name_H-M   'P 1'
#
loop_
_entity.id
_entity.type
_entity.pdbx_description
1 polymer ?
#
loop_
_entity_poly.entity_id
_entity_poly.type
_entity_poly.pdbx_seq_one_letter_code
_entity_poly.pdbx_strand_id
1 'polypeptide(L)'
;MSGQEGGGQGLDDGMDDGMSSVGGRAPWLRDGVSMPYGPMTAEGKTAQVRMEQRMVRQEELSNQARVERRAALQEELEAERVQGLEKASKIFFIVGCFMLPWVHMIMWIFFWPEWKDPDASRVVKKNLKRSLYVALGWTAVFTAWFIVFQVLADQLSALNVLSVTNLYF
;
A
#
# COMPACT_ATOMS: atom_id res chain seq x y z
N MET A 1 -37.20 14.41 -33.26
CA MET A 1 -36.50 13.14 -32.99
C MET A 1 -36.45 12.99 -31.47
N SER A 2 -37.48 12.63 -30.69
CA SER A 2 -38.62 11.70 -30.81
C SER A 2 -38.24 10.24 -31.08
N GLY A 3 -38.57 9.37 -30.09
CA GLY A 3 -38.36 7.92 -30.02
C GLY A 3 -37.73 7.55 -28.66
N GLN A 4 -38.44 7.30 -27.55
CA GLN A 4 -39.60 6.46 -27.25
C GLN A 4 -39.26 4.95 -27.09
N GLU A 5 -39.47 4.48 -25.85
CA GLU A 5 -40.00 3.17 -25.39
C GLU A 5 -39.20 1.86 -25.36
N GLY A 6 -39.47 1.12 -24.26
CA GLY A 6 -39.27 -0.31 -24.05
C GLY A 6 -38.51 -0.59 -22.74
N GLY A 7 -39.09 -1.01 -21.61
CA GLY A 7 -40.34 -1.75 -21.39
C GLY A 7 -40.03 -3.21 -21.04
N GLY A 8 -40.40 -3.64 -19.84
CA GLY A 8 -40.36 -5.05 -19.37
C GLY A 8 -39.99 -5.13 -17.88
N GLN A 9 -40.95 -5.16 -16.96
CA GLN A 9 -41.60 -6.38 -16.44
C GLN A 9 -40.55 -7.36 -15.88
N GLY A 10 -40.53 -7.75 -14.63
CA GLY A 10 -41.55 -7.82 -13.58
C GLY A 10 -41.06 -8.95 -12.67
N LEU A 11 -41.37 -8.87 -11.38
CA LEU A 11 -41.60 -9.98 -10.45
C LEU A 11 -41.84 -9.33 -9.09
N ASP A 12 -43.09 -8.89 -8.93
CA ASP A 12 -43.80 -9.09 -7.67
C ASP A 12 -43.86 -10.61 -7.45
N ASP A 13 -43.29 -11.08 -6.36
CA ASP A 13 -43.75 -12.28 -5.69
C ASP A 13 -43.66 -12.00 -4.20
N GLY A 14 -44.84 -11.75 -3.63
CA GLY A 14 -45.03 -11.58 -2.21
C GLY A 14 -44.62 -12.82 -1.44
N MET A 15 -43.94 -12.58 -0.33
CA MET A 15 -43.92 -13.47 0.82
C MET A 15 -44.09 -12.60 2.07
N ASP A 16 -45.32 -12.11 2.23
CA ASP A 16 -45.94 -12.18 3.55
C ASP A 16 -46.04 -13.67 3.89
N ASP A 17 -45.36 -14.11 4.95
CA ASP A 17 -45.90 -15.10 5.88
C ASP A 17 -44.85 -15.45 6.94
N GLY A 18 -45.19 -15.11 8.19
CA GLY A 18 -44.69 -15.83 9.35
C GLY A 18 -43.30 -15.42 9.85
N MET A 19 -43.24 -14.27 10.52
CA MET A 19 -42.51 -14.21 11.80
C MET A 19 -43.20 -15.15 12.81
N SER A 20 -43.17 -16.44 12.52
CA SER A 20 -43.26 -17.43 13.56
C SER A 20 -41.97 -17.27 14.35
N SER A 21 -42.14 -16.78 15.56
CA SER A 21 -41.24 -16.97 16.68
C SER A 21 -40.96 -18.48 16.80
N VAL A 22 -40.06 -19.01 15.98
CA VAL A 22 -39.39 -20.28 16.25
C VAL A 22 -38.34 -19.92 17.27
N GLY A 23 -38.79 -19.77 18.51
CA GLY A 23 -37.96 -20.00 19.67
C GLY A 23 -37.42 -21.41 19.52
N GLY A 24 -36.26 -21.52 18.87
CA GLY A 24 -35.52 -22.74 18.70
C GLY A 24 -35.16 -23.21 20.08
N ARG A 25 -36.03 -24.04 20.67
CA ARG A 25 -35.70 -24.79 21.87
C ARG A 25 -34.42 -25.53 21.55
N ALA A 26 -33.40 -25.21 22.33
CA ALA A 26 -32.10 -25.75 22.11
C ALA A 26 -32.12 -27.29 22.13
N PRO A 27 -31.27 -27.97 21.35
CA PRO A 27 -31.40 -29.40 21.05
C PRO A 27 -31.47 -30.32 22.27
N TRP A 28 -30.96 -29.88 23.42
CA TRP A 28 -30.97 -30.59 24.70
C TRP A 28 -32.31 -30.62 25.44
N LEU A 29 -33.36 -29.98 24.90
CA LEU A 29 -34.72 -29.99 25.48
C LEU A 29 -35.67 -31.01 24.84
N ARG A 30 -35.24 -31.76 23.81
CA ARG A 30 -36.16 -32.60 23.00
C ARG A 30 -36.46 -33.96 23.62
N ASP A 31 -35.54 -34.49 24.42
CA ASP A 31 -35.70 -35.78 25.07
C ASP A 31 -35.54 -35.54 26.57
N GLY A 32 -36.44 -36.10 27.38
CA GLY A 32 -36.46 -35.99 28.85
C GLY A 32 -35.26 -36.65 29.55
N VAL A 33 -34.06 -36.54 28.96
CA VAL A 33 -32.79 -36.91 29.53
C VAL A 33 -32.41 -35.81 30.50
N SER A 34 -32.76 -36.01 31.77
CA SER A 34 -32.15 -35.27 32.85
C SER A 34 -30.62 -35.36 32.72
N MET A 35 -29.95 -34.21 32.61
CA MET A 35 -28.52 -34.14 32.91
C MET A 35 -28.34 -34.80 34.29
N PRO A 36 -27.53 -35.86 34.43
CA PRO A 36 -27.28 -36.46 35.72
C PRO A 36 -26.45 -35.47 36.55
N TYR A 37 -27.12 -34.58 37.26
CA TYR A 37 -26.55 -33.81 38.37
C TYR A 37 -26.40 -34.74 39.58
N GLY A 38 -25.57 -35.78 39.42
CA GLY A 38 -25.03 -36.55 40.53
C GLY A 38 -23.73 -35.89 41.03
N PRO A 39 -23.36 -36.07 42.32
CA PRO A 39 -22.07 -35.60 42.81
C PRO A 39 -20.96 -36.20 41.94
N MET A 40 -20.14 -35.34 41.32
CA MET A 40 -19.04 -35.78 40.46
C MET A 40 -18.18 -36.79 41.21
N THR A 41 -18.17 -38.03 40.73
CA THR A 41 -17.23 -39.05 41.19
C THR A 41 -15.79 -38.58 40.92
N ALA A 42 -14.80 -39.08 41.65
CA ALA A 42 -13.40 -38.71 41.46
C ALA A 42 -12.91 -38.94 40.00
N GLU A 43 -13.51 -39.91 39.29
CA GLU A 43 -13.32 -40.13 37.86
C GLU A 43 -13.94 -39.04 36.97
N GLY A 44 -15.11 -38.49 37.33
CA GLY A 44 -15.73 -37.38 36.61
C GLY A 44 -14.88 -36.09 36.64
N LYS A 45 -14.21 -35.81 37.78
CA LYS A 45 -13.30 -34.66 37.90
C LYS A 45 -12.07 -34.79 37.01
N THR A 46 -11.50 -35.99 36.90
CA THR A 46 -10.34 -36.22 36.02
C THR A 46 -10.71 -36.19 34.54
N ALA A 47 -11.92 -36.62 34.19
CA ALA A 47 -12.47 -36.46 32.84
C ALA A 47 -12.70 -34.98 32.48
N GLN A 48 -13.23 -34.18 33.40
CA GLN A 48 -13.48 -32.75 33.20
C GLN A 48 -12.18 -31.97 32.98
N VAL A 49 -11.16 -32.20 33.82
CA VAL A 49 -9.83 -31.58 33.66
C VAL A 49 -9.19 -31.96 32.32
N ARG A 50 -9.35 -33.20 31.86
CA ARG A 50 -8.86 -33.64 30.55
C ARG A 50 -9.61 -32.96 29.39
N MET A 51 -10.90 -32.66 29.57
CA MET A 51 -11.72 -31.98 28.58
C MET A 51 -11.39 -30.48 28.52
N GLU A 52 -11.20 -29.83 29.66
CA GLU A 52 -10.72 -28.43 29.75
C GLU A 52 -9.33 -28.27 29.12
N GLN A 53 -8.39 -29.19 29.39
CA GLN A 53 -7.08 -29.17 28.75
C GLN A 53 -7.15 -29.30 27.22
N ARG A 54 -8.12 -30.05 26.69
CA ARG A 54 -8.34 -30.14 25.23
C ARG A 54 -8.90 -28.84 24.68
N MET A 55 -9.85 -28.20 25.38
CA MET A 55 -10.40 -26.91 24.96
C MET A 55 -9.35 -25.81 24.97
N VAL A 56 -8.55 -25.70 26.03
CA VAL A 56 -7.46 -24.71 26.12
C VAL A 56 -6.44 -24.91 25.00
N ARG A 57 -6.02 -26.16 24.75
CA ARG A 57 -5.08 -26.48 23.67
C ARG A 57 -5.69 -26.18 22.29
N GLN A 58 -6.99 -26.39 22.12
CA GLN A 58 -7.71 -26.09 20.88
C GLN A 58 -7.85 -24.57 20.67
N GLU A 59 -8.06 -23.81 21.73
CA GLU A 59 -8.11 -22.35 21.71
C GLU A 59 -6.74 -21.75 21.38
N GLU A 60 -5.66 -22.27 21.98
CA GLU A 60 -4.27 -21.90 21.65
C GLU A 60 -3.94 -22.15 20.17
N LEU A 61 -4.33 -23.31 19.63
CA LEU A 61 -4.16 -23.62 18.20
C LEU A 61 -4.98 -22.65 17.33
N SER A 62 -6.19 -22.29 17.74
CA SER A 62 -7.00 -21.30 17.01
C SER A 62 -6.37 -19.91 17.04
N ASN A 63 -5.77 -19.52 18.17
CA ASN A 63 -5.09 -18.24 18.33
C ASN A 63 -3.77 -18.22 17.54
N GLN A 64 -3.01 -19.30 17.54
CA GLN A 64 -1.82 -19.45 16.69
C GLN A 64 -2.19 -19.34 15.21
N ALA A 65 -3.22 -20.05 14.75
CA ALA A 65 -3.68 -19.96 13.35
C ALA A 65 -4.15 -18.54 12.98
N ARG A 66 -4.74 -17.79 13.91
CA ARG A 66 -5.11 -16.38 13.68
C ARG A 66 -3.89 -15.45 13.60
N VAL A 67 -2.86 -15.70 14.40
CA VAL A 67 -1.60 -14.95 14.36
C VAL A 67 -0.86 -15.24 13.05
N GLU A 68 -0.76 -16.51 12.64
CA GLU A 68 -0.14 -16.91 11.37
C GLU A 68 -0.86 -16.30 10.17
N ARG A 69 -2.21 -16.31 10.15
CA ARG A 69 -2.97 -15.64 9.08
C ARG A 69 -2.73 -14.15 9.02
N ARG A 70 -2.57 -13.48 10.18
CA ARG A 70 -2.26 -12.04 10.22
C ARG A 70 -0.85 -11.75 9.74
N ALA A 71 0.11 -12.60 10.10
CA ALA A 71 1.49 -12.49 9.61
C ALA A 71 1.55 -12.70 8.09
N ALA A 72 0.87 -13.72 7.56
CA ALA A 72 0.80 -13.98 6.12
C ALA A 72 0.14 -12.82 5.35
N LEU A 73 -0.95 -12.26 5.88
CA LEU A 73 -1.60 -11.07 5.29
C LEU A 73 -0.70 -9.83 5.33
N GLN A 74 0.09 -9.64 6.39
CA GLN A 74 1.07 -8.54 6.45
C GLN A 74 2.17 -8.73 5.41
N GLU A 75 2.67 -9.95 5.24
CA GLU A 75 3.70 -10.27 4.25
C GLU A 75 3.19 -10.04 2.81
N GLU A 76 1.93 -10.41 2.52
CA GLU A 76 1.29 -10.11 1.23
C GLU A 76 1.14 -8.59 0.99
N LEU A 77 0.69 -7.83 2.00
CA LEU A 77 0.56 -6.37 1.92
C LEU A 77 1.91 -5.69 1.74
N GLU A 78 2.96 -6.17 2.41
CA GLU A 78 4.32 -5.68 2.25
C GLU A 78 4.86 -5.98 0.85
N ALA A 79 4.61 -7.17 0.32
CA ALA A 79 4.98 -7.53 -1.05
C ALA A 79 4.29 -6.62 -2.08
N GLU A 80 2.99 -6.33 -1.92
CA GLU A 80 2.26 -5.39 -2.78
C GLU A 80 2.82 -3.97 -2.69
N ARG A 81 3.13 -3.49 -1.48
CA ARG A 81 3.76 -2.17 -1.28
C ARG A 81 5.11 -2.10 -1.97
N VAL A 82 5.96 -3.11 -1.83
CA VAL A 82 7.28 -3.16 -2.48
C VAL A 82 7.13 -3.12 -3.99
N GLN A 83 6.19 -3.88 -4.57
CA GLN A 83 5.92 -3.85 -6.01
C GLN A 83 5.41 -2.47 -6.48
N GLY A 84 4.55 -1.81 -5.69
CA GLY A 84 4.08 -0.46 -5.96
C GLY A 84 5.21 0.57 -5.97
N LEU A 85 6.07 0.52 -4.95
CA LEU A 85 7.27 1.36 -4.83
C LEU A 85 8.24 1.15 -6.00
N GLU A 86 8.43 -0.09 -6.43
CA GLU A 86 9.28 -0.40 -7.59
C GLU A 86 8.75 0.23 -8.88
N LYS A 87 7.45 0.08 -9.16
CA LYS A 87 6.82 0.67 -10.35
C LYS A 87 6.90 2.20 -10.31
N ALA A 88 6.58 2.80 -9.16
CA ALA A 88 6.69 4.25 -8.97
C ALA A 88 8.14 4.74 -9.20
N SER A 89 9.14 4.05 -8.62
CA SER A 89 10.54 4.43 -8.77
C SER A 89 11.01 4.43 -10.23
N LYS A 90 10.55 3.47 -11.04
CA LYS A 90 10.88 3.40 -12.48
C LYS A 90 10.26 4.55 -13.25
N ILE A 91 9.01 4.89 -12.96
CA ILE A 91 8.32 6.01 -13.59
C ILE A 91 9.02 7.32 -13.26
N PHE A 92 9.31 7.57 -11.97
CA PHE A 92 10.03 8.78 -11.56
C PHE A 92 11.43 8.87 -12.17
N PHE A 93 12.14 7.75 -12.30
CA PHE A 93 13.44 7.72 -12.97
C PHE A 93 13.35 8.10 -14.45
N ILE A 94 12.39 7.53 -15.19
CA ILE A 94 12.18 7.82 -16.61
C ILE A 94 11.76 9.29 -16.79
N VAL A 95 10.81 9.77 -15.99
CA VAL A 95 10.36 11.16 -16.02
C VAL A 95 11.50 12.12 -15.68
N GLY A 96 12.34 11.78 -14.69
CA GLY A 96 13.51 12.57 -14.32
C GLY A 96 14.54 12.68 -15.46
N CYS A 97 14.70 11.63 -16.27
CA CYS A 97 15.58 11.66 -17.43
C CYS A 97 15.14 12.65 -18.53
N PHE A 98 13.85 13.03 -18.61
CA PHE A 98 13.34 14.03 -19.55
C PHE A 98 13.59 15.47 -19.08
N MET A 99 14.85 15.83 -18.81
CA MET A 99 15.31 17.20 -18.51
C MET A 99 14.72 17.87 -17.26
N LEU A 100 14.24 17.10 -16.29
CA LEU A 100 13.84 17.65 -14.99
C LEU A 100 14.79 17.18 -13.89
N PRO A 101 15.99 17.80 -13.75
CA PRO A 101 16.88 17.50 -12.62
C PRO A 101 16.19 17.72 -11.26
N TRP A 102 15.19 18.60 -11.20
CA TRP A 102 14.38 18.81 -10.01
C TRP A 102 13.57 17.58 -9.59
N VAL A 103 13.10 16.75 -10.53
CA VAL A 103 12.37 15.53 -10.23
C VAL A 103 13.27 14.51 -9.54
N HIS A 104 14.55 14.43 -9.92
CA HIS A 104 15.53 13.59 -9.23
C HIS A 104 15.74 14.02 -7.77
N MET A 105 15.69 15.32 -7.47
CA MET A 105 15.76 15.84 -6.09
C MET A 105 14.53 15.45 -5.27
N ILE A 106 13.32 15.60 -5.82
CA ILE A 106 12.08 15.20 -5.14
C ILE A 106 12.08 13.68 -4.87
N MET A 107 12.47 12.88 -5.86
CA MET A 107 12.62 11.44 -5.69
C MET A 107 13.61 11.12 -4.56
N TRP A 108 14.71 11.86 -4.45
CA TRP A 108 15.67 11.66 -3.38
C TRP A 108 15.10 11.96 -2.00
N ILE A 109 14.37 13.07 -1.85
CA ILE A 109 13.69 13.43 -0.59
C ILE A 109 12.64 12.39 -0.22
N PHE A 110 11.84 11.95 -1.19
CA PHE A 110 10.73 11.03 -0.97
C PHE A 110 11.21 9.63 -0.56
N PHE A 111 12.25 9.11 -1.22
CA PHE A 111 12.82 7.78 -0.94
C PHE A 111 13.96 7.81 0.08
N TRP A 112 14.26 8.97 0.68
CA TRP A 112 15.29 9.09 1.72
C TRP A 112 15.02 8.23 2.96
N PRO A 113 13.79 8.17 3.50
CA PRO A 113 13.46 7.30 4.63
C PRO A 113 13.65 5.82 4.25
N GLU A 114 13.09 5.40 3.12
CA GLU A 114 13.24 4.04 2.58
C GLU A 114 14.70 3.64 2.38
N TRP A 115 15.57 4.58 2.05
CA TRP A 115 17.00 4.29 1.89
C TRP A 115 17.70 3.96 3.22
N LYS A 116 17.24 4.57 4.32
CA LYS A 116 17.76 4.29 5.67
C LYS A 116 17.27 2.95 6.21
N ASP A 117 16.12 2.47 5.76
CA ASP A 117 15.62 1.17 6.19
C ASP A 117 16.49 0.03 5.64
N PRO A 118 17.06 -0.82 6.51
CA PRO A 118 17.93 -1.92 6.08
C PRO A 118 17.18 -2.95 5.24
N ASP A 119 15.87 -3.11 5.46
CA ASP A 119 15.00 -4.06 4.78
C ASP A 119 14.50 -3.60 3.42
N ALA A 120 14.75 -2.35 3.04
CA ALA A 120 14.25 -1.81 1.78
C ALA A 120 14.86 -2.52 0.56
N SER A 121 14.03 -2.69 -0.47
CA SER A 121 14.34 -3.50 -1.64
C SER A 121 15.64 -3.05 -2.34
N ARG A 122 16.48 -4.03 -2.69
CA ARG A 122 17.78 -3.77 -3.35
C ARG A 122 17.62 -3.00 -4.67
N VAL A 123 16.49 -3.18 -5.35
CA VAL A 123 16.18 -2.52 -6.63
C VAL A 123 15.99 -1.02 -6.43
N VAL A 124 15.23 -0.61 -5.42
CA VAL A 124 15.00 0.81 -5.09
C VAL A 124 16.32 1.49 -4.72
N LYS A 125 17.14 0.84 -3.86
CA LYS A 125 18.47 1.37 -3.49
C LYS A 125 19.39 1.55 -4.70
N LYS A 126 19.37 0.60 -5.65
CA LYS A 126 20.17 0.68 -6.88
C LYS A 126 19.70 1.82 -7.79
N ASN A 127 18.38 1.96 -7.97
CA ASN A 127 17.80 3.03 -8.78
C ASN A 127 18.05 4.41 -8.17
N LEU A 128 17.97 4.53 -6.84
CA LEU A 128 18.25 5.79 -6.13
C LEU A 128 19.71 6.23 -6.31
N LYS A 129 20.67 5.31 -6.19
CA LYS A 129 22.08 5.61 -6.48
C LYS A 129 22.29 6.04 -7.93
N ARG A 130 21.65 5.34 -8.88
CA ARG A 130 21.74 5.68 -10.31
C ARG A 130 21.15 7.06 -10.60
N SER A 131 20.01 7.37 -9.98
CA SER A 131 19.37 8.68 -10.03
C SER A 131 20.28 9.79 -9.50
N LEU A 132 21.03 9.55 -8.42
CA LEU A 132 21.98 10.51 -7.88
C LEU A 132 23.11 10.82 -8.89
N TYR A 133 23.67 9.80 -9.54
CA TYR A 133 24.69 10.00 -10.57
C TYR A 133 24.14 10.77 -11.78
N VAL A 134 22.91 10.47 -12.21
CA VAL A 134 22.25 11.19 -13.30
C VAL A 134 22.02 12.65 -12.92
N ALA A 135 21.54 12.92 -11.70
CA ALA A 135 21.35 14.28 -11.19
C ALA A 135 22.67 15.06 -11.16
N LEU A 136 23.75 14.45 -10.66
CA LEU A 136 25.08 15.07 -10.66
C LEU A 136 25.59 15.36 -12.09
N GLY A 137 25.43 14.39 -13.00
CA GLY A 137 25.77 14.59 -14.42
C GLY A 137 24.99 15.75 -15.02
N TRP A 138 23.69 15.84 -14.71
CA TRP A 138 22.86 16.96 -15.13
C TRP A 138 23.35 18.30 -14.56
N THR A 139 23.63 18.36 -13.26
CA THR A 139 24.14 19.59 -12.65
C THR A 139 25.42 20.06 -13.31
N ALA A 140 26.35 19.15 -13.65
CA ALA A 140 27.58 19.50 -14.36
C ALA A 140 27.31 20.08 -15.76
N VAL A 141 26.41 19.45 -16.54
CA VAL A 141 26.01 19.95 -17.88
C VAL A 141 25.36 21.33 -17.77
N PHE A 142 24.45 21.51 -16.81
CA PHE A 142 23.76 22.77 -16.61
C PHE A 142 24.72 23.88 -16.16
N THR A 143 25.63 23.59 -15.24
CA THR A 143 26.67 24.54 -14.82
C THR A 143 27.59 24.92 -15.97
N ALA A 144 28.03 23.96 -16.78
CA ALA A 144 28.86 24.24 -17.96
C ALA A 144 28.10 25.12 -18.99
N TRP A 145 26.85 24.78 -19.27
CA TRP A 145 25.98 25.59 -20.14
C TRP A 145 25.80 27.01 -19.60
N PHE A 146 25.56 27.17 -18.29
CA PHE A 146 25.39 28.47 -17.66
C PHE A 146 26.65 29.33 -17.74
N ILE A 147 27.84 28.74 -17.53
CA ILE A 147 29.12 29.45 -17.68
C ILE A 147 29.30 29.95 -19.12
N VAL A 148 29.03 29.09 -20.12
CA VAL A 148 29.10 29.48 -21.54
C VAL A 148 28.12 30.62 -21.84
N PHE A 149 26.89 30.53 -21.32
CA PHE A 149 25.88 31.54 -21.49
C PHE A 149 26.26 32.90 -20.88
N GLN A 150 26.83 32.91 -19.67
CA GLN A 150 27.35 34.11 -19.01
C GLN A 150 28.43 34.80 -19.87
N VAL A 151 29.39 34.03 -20.36
CA VAL A 151 30.47 34.57 -21.21
C VAL A 151 29.91 35.19 -22.50
N LEU A 152 28.92 34.56 -23.13
CA LEU A 152 28.26 35.10 -24.33
C LEU A 152 27.42 36.34 -24.02
N ALA A 153 26.71 36.35 -22.90
CA ALA A 153 25.90 37.48 -22.45
C ALA A 153 26.76 38.73 -22.15
N ASP A 154 27.94 38.54 -21.57
CA ASP A 154 28.92 39.61 -21.34
C ASP A 154 29.42 40.22 -22.67
N GLN A 155 29.67 39.38 -23.68
CA GLN A 155 30.08 39.87 -25.01
C GLN A 155 28.97 40.66 -25.71
N LEU A 156 27.72 40.19 -25.60
CA LEU A 156 26.55 40.86 -26.19
C LEU A 156 26.26 42.20 -25.51
N SER A 157 26.41 42.28 -24.19
CA SER A 157 26.21 43.52 -23.45
C SER A 157 27.33 44.54 -23.73
N ALA A 158 28.58 44.10 -23.87
CA ALA A 158 29.70 44.96 -24.27
C ALA A 158 29.50 45.57 -25.68
N LEU A 159 29.00 44.79 -26.64
CA LEU A 159 28.66 45.28 -27.98
C LEU A 159 27.53 46.32 -27.95
N ASN A 160 26.53 46.13 -27.10
CA ASN A 160 25.39 47.04 -27.01
C ASN A 160 25.80 48.41 -26.42
N VAL A 161 26.70 48.44 -25.43
CA VAL A 161 27.24 49.69 -24.86
C VAL A 161 28.09 50.46 -25.88
N LEU A 162 28.89 49.77 -26.69
CA LEU A 162 29.68 50.40 -27.76
C LEU A 162 28.79 50.97 -28.87
N SER A 163 27.73 50.24 -29.26
CA SER A 163 26.72 50.71 -30.23
C SER A 163 26.04 51.98 -29.75
N VAL A 164 25.60 52.03 -28.49
CA VAL A 164 24.93 53.21 -27.93
C VAL A 164 25.90 54.40 -27.87
N THR A 165 27.15 54.20 -27.45
CA THR A 165 28.12 55.30 -27.30
C THR A 165 28.51 55.93 -28.64
N ASN A 166 28.55 55.15 -29.73
CA ASN A 166 28.90 55.63 -31.08
C ASN A 166 27.74 56.35 -31.79
N LEU A 167 26.52 56.29 -31.24
CA LEU A 167 25.32 56.93 -31.79
C LEU A 167 25.08 58.33 -31.21
N TYR A 168 25.80 58.70 -30.15
CA TYR A 168 25.71 60.00 -29.47
C TYR A 168 26.90 60.94 -29.76
N PHE A 169 27.80 60.56 -30.67
CA PHE A 169 28.87 61.39 -31.22
C PHE A 169 28.68 61.56 -32.72
#